data_AF-A0A1F8B8J4-F1
#
_entry.id   AF-A0A1F8B8J4-F1
#
_cell.length_a   1.000
_cell.length_b   1.000
_cell.length_c   1.000
_cell.angle_alpha   90.00
_cell.angle_beta   90.00
_cell.angle_gamma   90.00
#
_symmetry.space_group_name_H-M   'P 1'
#
loop_
_entity.id
_entity.type
_entity.pdbx_description
1 polymer ?
#
loop_
_entity_poly.entity_id
_entity_poly.type
_entity_poly.pdbx_seq_one_letter_code
_entity_poly.pdbx_strand_id
1 'polypeptide(L)'
;MKVEVDQSGKIEDTSKLTVLAFSNDKTGAIILSAKDKRRLQEKFREVGAPRLFVDYVFSSLLILLLKSLKSTKVVVDLEYPGHTEIIESLVKLKVDVDIEWRSIGKSSKAHDIAYKVYCGKLKIGKRVKAEQIWRLSKKITGGYLKTGLSPANRYSAPVNKKMLAKK
;
A
#
# COMPACT_ATOMS: atom_id res chain seq x y z
N MET A 1 8.48 -17.66 12.00
CA MET A 1 8.99 -16.35 12.46
C MET A 1 7.94 -15.28 12.17
N LYS A 2 7.65 -14.42 13.15
CA LYS A 2 6.69 -13.32 13.01
C LYS A 2 7.44 -12.10 12.47
N VAL A 3 7.06 -11.59 11.30
CA VAL A 3 7.64 -10.38 10.70
C VAL A 3 6.70 -9.23 10.96
N GLU A 4 7.22 -8.13 11.48
CA GLU A 4 6.45 -6.90 11.69
C GLU A 4 6.67 -5.94 10.52
N VAL A 5 5.61 -5.26 10.10
CA VAL A 5 5.62 -4.25 9.03
C VAL A 5 4.98 -2.97 9.55
N ASP A 6 5.67 -1.84 9.37
CA ASP A 6 5.24 -0.53 9.86
C ASP A 6 5.49 0.55 8.78
N GLN A 7 4.78 1.67 8.87
CA GLN A 7 4.83 2.77 7.91
C GLN A 7 5.34 4.06 8.58
N SER A 8 6.10 4.85 7.83
CA SER A 8 6.35 6.26 8.16
C SER A 8 6.03 7.16 6.98
N GLY A 9 5.20 8.18 7.23
CA GLY A 9 4.69 9.10 6.21
C GLY A 9 3.50 8.52 5.46
N LYS A 10 2.32 9.11 5.66
CA LYS A 10 1.06 8.65 5.06
C LYS A 10 1.04 8.79 3.53
N ILE A 11 0.30 7.92 2.85
CA ILE A 11 0.23 7.91 1.38
C ILE A 11 -0.49 9.16 0.85
N GLU A 12 -1.55 9.59 1.52
CA GLU A 12 -2.34 10.77 1.19
C GLU A 12 -1.58 12.09 1.40
N ASP A 13 -0.58 12.12 2.28
CA ASP A 13 0.34 13.25 2.40
C ASP A 13 1.38 13.23 1.26
N THR A 14 0.95 13.70 0.10
CA THR A 14 1.79 13.79 -1.10
C THR A 14 2.91 14.83 -1.01
N SER A 15 3.02 15.57 0.08
CA SER A 15 4.13 16.50 0.34
C SER A 15 5.38 15.77 0.85
N LYS A 16 5.19 14.65 1.56
CA LYS A 16 6.25 13.83 2.16
C LYS A 16 6.47 12.54 1.40
N LEU A 17 7.58 11.86 1.65
CA LEU A 17 7.78 10.49 1.18
C LEU A 17 7.01 9.49 2.07
N THR A 18 6.87 8.26 1.63
CA THR A 18 6.36 7.15 2.44
C THR A 18 7.42 6.06 2.51
N VAL A 19 7.68 5.56 3.70
CA VAL A 19 8.51 4.38 3.96
C VAL A 19 7.63 3.28 4.49
N LEU A 20 7.73 2.09 3.91
CA LEU A 20 7.17 0.87 4.47
C LEU A 20 8.33 -0.05 4.82
N ALA A 21 8.52 -0.34 6.11
CA ALA A 21 9.63 -1.12 6.61
C ALA A 21 9.15 -2.43 7.22
N PHE A 22 10.05 -3.42 7.28
CA PHE A 22 9.82 -4.63 8.04
C PHE A 22 10.98 -4.92 8.99
N SER A 23 10.69 -5.68 10.04
CA SER A 23 11.70 -6.25 10.93
C SER A 23 11.35 -7.67 11.37
N ASN A 24 12.36 -8.54 11.33
CA ASN A 24 12.49 -9.79 12.07
C ASN A 24 13.97 -9.94 12.46
N ASP A 25 14.63 -11.07 12.16
CA ASP A 25 16.10 -11.21 12.19
C ASP A 25 16.81 -10.40 11.10
N LYS A 26 16.05 -9.95 10.08
CA LYS A 26 16.48 -9.06 9.02
C LYS A 26 15.62 -7.80 9.04
N THR A 27 16.13 -6.74 8.43
CA THR A 27 15.41 -5.49 8.26
C THR A 27 15.47 -5.06 6.81
N GLY A 28 14.47 -4.30 6.39
CA GLY A 28 14.41 -3.76 5.04
C GLY A 28 13.29 -2.73 4.93
N ALA A 29 13.33 -1.96 3.85
CA ALA A 29 12.33 -0.93 3.60
C ALA A 29 12.09 -0.72 2.10
N ILE A 30 10.90 -0.23 1.77
CA ILE A 30 10.55 0.32 0.48
C ILE A 30 10.21 1.79 0.65
N ILE A 31 10.69 2.62 -0.28
CA ILE A 31 10.56 4.08 -0.22
C ILE A 31 9.82 4.56 -1.46
N LEU A 32 8.70 5.26 -1.25
CA LEU A 32 7.94 5.94 -2.29
C LEU A 32 8.10 7.46 -2.12
N SER A 33 8.62 8.13 -3.14
CA SER A 33 8.90 9.57 -3.05
C SER A 33 7.63 10.43 -3.07
N ALA A 34 7.69 11.64 -2.52
CA ALA A 34 6.61 12.63 -2.62
C ALA A 34 6.19 12.88 -4.08
N LYS A 35 7.18 12.99 -4.98
CA LYS A 35 6.97 13.17 -6.42
C LYS A 35 6.19 12.01 -7.03
N ASP A 36 6.54 10.78 -6.67
CA ASP A 36 5.85 9.58 -7.17
C ASP A 36 4.44 9.47 -6.61
N LYS A 37 4.19 9.87 -5.35
CA LYS A 37 2.84 9.92 -4.77
C LYS A 37 1.93 10.89 -5.49
N ARG A 38 2.42 12.10 -5.82
CA ARG A 38 1.65 13.09 -6.61
C ARG A 38 1.26 12.53 -7.98
N ARG A 39 2.23 11.97 -8.69
CA ARG A 39 2.00 11.32 -10.00
C ARG A 39 0.97 10.20 -9.92
N LEU A 40 1.02 9.37 -8.88
CA LEU A 40 0.02 8.32 -8.68
C LEU A 40 -1.36 8.91 -8.37
N GLN A 41 -1.45 9.88 -7.49
CA GLN A 41 -2.71 10.55 -7.15
C GLN A 41 -3.37 11.18 -8.38
N GLU A 42 -2.59 11.84 -9.23
CA GLU A 42 -3.03 12.38 -10.52
C GLU A 42 -3.59 11.27 -11.42
N LYS A 43 -2.88 10.15 -11.58
CA LYS A 43 -3.38 8.99 -12.36
C LYS A 43 -4.70 8.45 -11.82
N PHE A 44 -4.86 8.33 -10.51
CA PHE A 44 -6.13 7.89 -9.90
C PHE A 44 -7.27 8.91 -10.12
N ARG A 45 -6.96 10.22 -10.16
CA ARG A 45 -7.94 11.27 -10.53
C ARG A 45 -8.33 11.20 -12.01
N GLU A 46 -7.35 11.02 -12.90
CA GLU A 46 -7.57 10.90 -14.35
C GLU A 46 -8.50 9.74 -14.70
N VAL A 47 -8.37 8.60 -14.01
CA VAL A 47 -9.26 7.43 -14.21
C VAL A 47 -10.59 7.52 -13.46
N GLY A 48 -10.86 8.64 -12.78
CA GLY A 48 -12.10 8.85 -12.03
C GLY A 48 -12.23 8.05 -10.74
N ALA A 49 -11.13 7.54 -10.18
CA ALA A 49 -11.12 6.72 -8.97
C ALA A 49 -10.22 7.28 -7.85
N PRO A 50 -10.32 8.57 -7.47
CA PRO A 50 -9.42 9.19 -6.49
C PRO A 50 -9.49 8.54 -5.11
N ARG A 51 -10.66 8.01 -4.71
CA ARG A 51 -10.86 7.34 -3.42
C ARG A 51 -10.08 6.03 -3.28
N LEU A 52 -9.73 5.41 -4.42
CA LEU A 52 -8.97 4.15 -4.44
C LEU A 52 -7.45 4.38 -4.34
N PHE A 53 -6.99 5.63 -4.38
CA PHE A 53 -5.56 5.93 -4.39
C PHE A 53 -4.81 5.30 -3.22
N VAL A 54 -5.30 5.49 -1.99
CA VAL A 54 -4.60 5.01 -0.78
C VAL A 54 -4.56 3.49 -0.75
N ASP A 55 -5.72 2.82 -0.87
CA ASP A 55 -5.83 1.35 -0.82
C ASP A 55 -4.88 0.68 -1.81
N TYR A 56 -4.92 1.12 -3.07
CA TYR A 56 -4.16 0.46 -4.12
C TYR A 56 -2.67 0.77 -4.05
N VAL A 57 -2.28 1.97 -3.65
CA VAL A 57 -0.87 2.31 -3.47
C VAL A 57 -0.31 1.58 -2.27
N PHE A 58 -1.02 1.55 -1.14
CA PHE A 58 -0.58 0.84 0.06
C PHE A 58 -0.46 -0.66 -0.20
N SER A 59 -1.50 -1.30 -0.75
CA SER A 59 -1.45 -2.72 -1.14
C SER A 59 -0.31 -3.00 -2.12
N SER A 60 -0.05 -2.10 -3.08
CA SER A 60 1.05 -2.29 -4.03
C SER A 60 2.42 -2.23 -3.36
N LEU A 61 2.63 -1.29 -2.42
CA LEU A 61 3.86 -1.22 -1.63
C LEU A 61 4.02 -2.47 -0.76
N LEU A 62 2.96 -2.88 -0.08
CA LEU A 62 2.94 -4.05 0.78
C LEU A 62 3.24 -5.33 -0.02
N ILE A 63 2.62 -5.54 -1.19
CA ILE A 63 2.93 -6.66 -2.09
C ILE A 63 4.41 -6.66 -2.49
N LEU A 64 4.98 -5.51 -2.84
CA LEU A 64 6.39 -5.44 -3.21
C LEU A 64 7.32 -5.76 -2.03
N LEU A 65 6.95 -5.32 -0.82
CA LEU A 65 7.69 -5.61 0.40
C LEU A 65 7.61 -7.11 0.71
N LEU A 66 6.40 -7.67 0.73
CA LEU A 66 6.14 -9.06 1.05
C LEU A 66 6.76 -10.02 0.03
N LYS A 67 6.83 -9.66 -1.26
CA LYS A 67 7.56 -10.48 -2.25
C LYS A 67 9.06 -10.57 -2.00
N SER A 68 9.63 -9.60 -1.29
CA SER A 68 11.02 -9.67 -0.84
C SER A 68 11.20 -10.50 0.43
N LEU A 69 10.08 -10.81 1.11
CA LEU A 69 10.02 -11.63 2.31
C LEU A 69 9.64 -13.07 1.93
N LYS A 70 10.34 -14.06 2.47
CA LYS A 70 9.95 -15.47 2.32
C LYS A 70 9.04 -15.94 3.47
N SER A 71 8.32 -15.01 4.11
CA SER A 71 7.47 -15.31 5.27
C SER A 71 6.03 -15.56 4.85
N THR A 72 5.41 -16.58 5.47
CA THR A 72 4.00 -16.93 5.29
C THR A 72 3.07 -16.20 6.26
N LYS A 73 3.61 -15.58 7.31
CA LYS A 73 2.85 -14.80 8.31
C LYS A 73 3.53 -13.47 8.61
N VAL A 74 2.73 -12.40 8.63
CA VAL A 74 3.20 -11.04 8.92
C VAL A 74 2.22 -10.30 9.81
N VAL A 75 2.73 -9.42 10.66
CA VAL A 75 1.93 -8.40 11.35
C VAL A 75 2.10 -7.11 10.61
N VAL A 76 1.01 -6.45 10.28
CA VAL A 76 1.04 -5.12 9.66
C VAL A 76 0.39 -4.13 10.62
N ASP A 77 1.06 -3.01 10.85
CA ASP A 77 0.52 -1.94 11.68
C ASP A 77 -0.80 -1.42 11.11
N LEU A 78 -1.75 -1.13 12.01
CA LEU A 78 -3.10 -0.66 11.66
C LEU A 78 -3.08 0.83 11.26
N GLU A 79 -2.43 1.13 10.13
CA GLU A 79 -2.22 2.49 9.64
C GLU A 79 -3.50 3.13 9.05
N TYR A 80 -4.34 2.32 8.40
CA TYR A 80 -5.58 2.74 7.75
C TYR A 80 -6.79 1.95 8.30
N PRO A 81 -7.28 2.30 9.51
CA PRO A 81 -8.47 1.67 10.08
C PRO A 81 -9.67 1.73 9.12
N GLY A 82 -10.41 0.62 8.98
CA GLY A 82 -11.55 0.52 8.06
C GLY A 82 -11.19 0.14 6.61
N HIS A 83 -9.90 0.12 6.27
CA HIS A 83 -9.42 -0.27 4.93
C HIS A 83 -8.70 -1.63 4.92
N THR A 84 -8.55 -2.29 6.07
CA THR A 84 -7.77 -3.54 6.21
C THR A 84 -8.30 -4.66 5.33
N GLU A 85 -9.62 -4.87 5.29
CA GLU A 85 -10.26 -5.92 4.50
C GLU A 85 -9.98 -5.75 3.00
N ILE A 86 -10.17 -4.53 2.48
CA ILE A 86 -9.89 -4.25 1.07
C ILE A 86 -8.40 -4.41 0.79
N ILE A 87 -7.53 -3.83 1.62
CA ILE A 87 -6.08 -3.92 1.45
C ILE A 87 -5.61 -5.38 1.42
N GLU A 88 -6.09 -6.18 2.37
CA GLU A 88 -5.75 -7.60 2.49
C GLU A 88 -6.24 -8.41 1.28
N SER A 89 -7.47 -8.17 0.83
CA SER A 89 -8.01 -8.82 -0.37
C SER A 89 -7.14 -8.54 -1.59
N LEU A 90 -6.68 -7.29 -1.76
CA LEU A 90 -5.82 -6.88 -2.87
C LEU A 90 -4.42 -7.51 -2.78
N VAL A 91 -3.87 -7.66 -1.57
CA VAL A 91 -2.56 -8.29 -1.34
C VAL A 91 -2.61 -9.79 -1.65
N LYS A 92 -3.64 -10.49 -1.16
CA LYS A 92 -3.84 -11.93 -1.36
C LYS A 92 -3.97 -12.34 -2.84
N LEU A 93 -4.36 -11.42 -3.72
CA LEU A 93 -4.35 -11.65 -5.19
C LEU A 93 -2.95 -11.82 -5.79
N LYS A 94 -1.88 -11.48 -5.06
CA LYS A 94 -0.50 -11.46 -5.58
C LYS A 94 0.53 -12.14 -4.68
N VAL A 95 0.21 -12.35 -3.41
CA VAL A 95 1.08 -12.97 -2.41
C VAL A 95 0.22 -13.85 -1.51
N ASP A 96 0.60 -15.11 -1.36
CA ASP A 96 -0.02 -16.01 -0.38
C ASP A 96 0.62 -15.77 0.99
N VAL A 97 -0.09 -15.06 1.85
CA VAL A 97 0.38 -14.64 3.17
C VAL A 97 -0.79 -14.45 4.13
N ASP A 98 -0.56 -14.82 5.39
CA ASP A 98 -1.43 -14.55 6.52
C ASP A 98 -1.06 -13.19 7.13
N ILE A 99 -2.01 -12.25 7.13
CA ILE A 99 -1.80 -10.88 7.61
C ILE A 99 -2.57 -10.70 8.91
N GLU A 100 -1.84 -10.47 10.00
CA GLU A 100 -2.40 -10.04 11.29
C GLU A 100 -2.34 -8.51 11.36
N TRP A 101 -3.51 -7.85 11.40
CA TRP A 101 -3.57 -6.41 11.61
C TRP A 101 -3.58 -6.11 13.10
N ARG A 102 -2.62 -5.31 13.57
CA ARG A 102 -2.53 -4.90 14.99
C ARG A 102 -1.86 -3.54 15.09
N SER A 103 -2.16 -2.77 16.14
CA SER A 103 -1.29 -1.66 16.51
C SER A 103 0.02 -2.21 17.08
N ILE A 104 1.11 -2.09 16.31
CA ILE A 104 2.45 -2.58 16.65
C ILE A 104 3.13 -1.61 17.62
N GLY A 105 2.88 -0.31 17.46
CA GLY A 105 3.34 0.74 18.37
C GLY A 105 4.80 1.17 18.17
N LYS A 106 5.13 2.32 18.78
CA LYS A 106 6.39 3.06 18.53
C LYS A 106 7.67 2.37 19.02
N SER A 107 7.56 1.41 19.95
CA SER A 107 8.68 0.67 20.49
C SER A 107 9.12 -0.50 19.61
N SER A 108 8.37 -0.81 18.54
CA SER A 108 8.73 -1.90 17.65
C SER A 108 9.94 -1.57 16.79
N LYS A 109 10.68 -2.61 16.41
CA LYS A 109 11.83 -2.47 15.51
C LYS A 109 11.38 -2.03 14.12
N ALA A 110 10.23 -2.51 13.64
CA ALA A 110 9.70 -2.10 12.34
C ALA A 110 9.42 -0.58 12.30
N HIS A 111 8.80 -0.04 13.37
CA HIS A 111 8.57 1.40 13.50
C HIS A 111 9.87 2.20 13.52
N ASP A 112 10.83 1.81 14.35
CA ASP A 112 12.13 2.50 14.46
C ASP A 112 12.86 2.54 13.10
N ILE A 113 12.85 1.43 12.36
CA ILE A 113 13.44 1.36 11.02
C ILE A 113 12.68 2.27 10.05
N ALA A 114 11.35 2.21 10.01
CA ALA A 114 10.54 3.06 9.15
C ALA A 114 10.84 4.55 9.40
N TYR A 115 10.88 4.95 10.67
CA TYR A 115 11.14 6.33 11.09
C TYR A 115 12.56 6.79 10.79
N LYS A 116 13.58 5.97 11.10
CA LYS A 116 14.99 6.31 10.81
C LYS A 116 15.26 6.44 9.32
N VAL A 117 14.66 5.58 8.49
CA VAL A 117 14.76 5.71 7.02
C VAL A 117 14.02 6.96 6.55
N TYR A 118 12.82 7.22 7.08
CA TYR A 118 12.02 8.40 6.76
C TYR A 118 12.76 9.71 7.04
N CYS A 119 13.42 9.81 8.19
CA CYS A 119 14.23 10.98 8.57
C CYS A 119 15.65 11.00 7.95
N GLY A 120 16.01 10.00 7.14
CA GLY A 120 17.34 9.92 6.51
C GLY A 120 18.49 9.54 7.46
N LYS A 121 18.18 9.13 8.70
CA LYS A 121 19.15 8.66 9.69
C LYS A 121 19.66 7.24 9.38
N LEU A 122 18.90 6.46 8.61
CA LEU A 122 19.28 5.13 8.15
C LEU A 122 19.13 5.04 6.62
N LYS A 123 20.21 4.67 5.93
CA LYS A 123 20.26 4.60 4.46
C LYS A 123 20.05 3.17 3.95
N ILE A 124 18.91 2.57 4.30
CA ILE A 124 18.50 1.26 3.77
C ILE A 124 17.22 1.38 2.95
N GLY A 125 16.93 0.35 2.18
CA GLY A 125 15.67 0.20 1.47
C GLY A 125 15.71 0.58 0.00
N LYS A 126 14.72 0.08 -0.73
CA LYS A 126 14.62 0.22 -2.18
C LYS A 126 13.63 1.32 -2.54
N ARG A 127 14.07 2.28 -3.34
CA ARG A 127 13.16 3.28 -3.94
C ARG A 127 12.32 2.62 -5.03
N VAL A 128 11.02 2.85 -4.99
CA VAL A 128 10.06 2.41 -6.00
C VAL A 128 9.50 3.61 -6.75
N LYS A 129 9.32 3.45 -8.07
CA LYS A 129 8.82 4.51 -8.95
C LYS A 129 7.30 4.41 -9.12
N ALA A 130 6.65 5.55 -9.40
CA ALA A 130 5.21 5.62 -9.66
C ALA A 130 4.74 4.61 -10.72
N GLU A 131 5.51 4.41 -11.80
CA GLU A 131 5.13 3.54 -12.92
C GLU A 131 5.05 2.07 -12.49
N GLN A 132 5.93 1.64 -11.58
CA GLN A 132 5.92 0.30 -11.04
C GLN A 132 4.67 0.06 -10.18
N ILE A 133 4.34 1.02 -9.31
CA ILE A 133 3.14 0.96 -8.47
C ILE A 133 1.89 0.97 -9.35
N TRP A 134 1.78 1.91 -10.29
CA TRP A 134 0.64 2.01 -11.20
C TRP A 134 0.42 0.72 -12.01
N ARG A 135 1.49 0.12 -12.53
CA ARG A 135 1.39 -1.17 -13.25
C ARG A 135 0.87 -2.28 -12.34
N LEU A 136 1.29 -2.32 -11.08
CA LEU A 136 0.82 -3.29 -10.11
C LEU A 136 -0.65 -3.04 -9.75
N SER A 137 -1.04 -1.80 -9.48
CA SER A 137 -2.45 -1.42 -9.21
C SER A 137 -3.37 -1.82 -10.36
N LYS A 138 -2.98 -1.60 -11.63
CA LYS A 138 -3.74 -2.05 -12.81
C LYS A 138 -3.87 -3.58 -12.90
N LYS A 139 -2.84 -4.32 -12.47
CA LYS A 139 -2.86 -5.79 -12.47
C LYS A 139 -3.71 -6.37 -11.34
N ILE A 140 -3.75 -5.69 -10.19
CA ILE A 140 -4.60 -6.08 -9.04
C ILE A 140 -6.07 -5.84 -9.41
N THR A 141 -6.38 -4.70 -10.05
CA THR A 141 -7.73 -4.38 -10.52
C THR A 141 -8.21 -5.18 -11.72
N GLY A 142 -7.45 -6.16 -12.24
CA GLY A 142 -7.85 -6.86 -13.46
C GLY A 142 -8.09 -5.94 -14.67
N GLY A 143 -7.54 -4.72 -14.65
CA GLY A 143 -7.76 -3.71 -15.68
C GLY A 143 -8.91 -2.73 -15.47
N TYR A 144 -9.65 -2.75 -14.35
CA TYR A 144 -10.70 -1.74 -14.06
C TYR A 144 -10.16 -0.30 -13.97
N LEU A 145 -8.85 -0.12 -13.76
CA LEU A 145 -8.17 1.19 -13.85
C LEU A 145 -7.77 1.58 -15.29
N LYS A 146 -8.24 0.87 -16.33
CA LYS A 146 -8.12 1.28 -17.73
C LYS A 146 -9.26 2.24 -18.06
N THR A 147 -8.90 3.45 -18.46
CA THR A 147 -9.76 4.59 -18.75
C THR A 147 -10.86 4.29 -19.77
N GLY A 148 -12.09 4.61 -19.34
CA GLY A 148 -13.29 4.80 -20.16
C GLY A 148 -14.48 5.33 -19.35
N LEU A 149 -14.29 5.66 -18.06
CA LEU A 149 -15.38 6.13 -17.21
C LEU A 149 -15.55 7.64 -17.40
N SER A 150 -16.67 8.00 -18.02
CA SER A 150 -17.19 9.37 -18.18
C SER A 150 -16.96 10.23 -16.93
N PRO A 151 -16.73 11.55 -17.06
CA PRO A 151 -16.66 12.50 -15.95
C PRO A 151 -17.76 12.36 -14.89
N ALA A 152 -18.94 11.86 -15.27
CA ALA A 152 -20.06 11.56 -14.37
C ALA A 152 -19.76 10.48 -13.31
N ASN A 153 -18.76 9.62 -13.53
CA ASN A 153 -18.37 8.55 -12.61
C ASN A 153 -17.33 9.00 -11.56
N ARG A 154 -16.82 10.25 -11.63
CA ARG A 154 -15.83 10.78 -10.68
C ARG A 154 -16.33 10.83 -9.23
N TYR A 155 -17.64 10.89 -9.04
CA TYR A 155 -18.31 10.93 -7.73
C TYR A 155 -18.88 9.57 -7.30
N SER A 156 -18.75 8.54 -8.16
CA SER A 156 -19.48 7.27 -8.05
C SER A 156 -18.53 6.08 -7.94
N ALA A 157 -17.72 6.06 -6.90
CA ALA A 157 -17.26 4.78 -6.34
C ALA A 157 -17.69 4.76 -4.86
N PRO A 158 -18.46 3.74 -4.43
CA PRO A 158 -17.93 2.37 -4.44
C PRO A 158 -18.95 1.24 -4.72
N VAL A 159 -18.42 0.02 -4.59
CA VAL A 159 -19.09 -1.28 -4.37
C VAL A 159 -19.39 -2.10 -5.63
N ASN A 160 -18.76 -3.28 -5.61
CA ASN A 160 -19.03 -4.43 -6.43
C ASN A 160 -20.55 -4.71 -6.49
N LYS A 161 -21.26 -4.20 -7.51
CA LYS A 161 -22.70 -4.46 -7.72
C LYS A 161 -23.03 -5.96 -7.80
N LYS A 162 -22.02 -6.83 -8.01
CA LYS A 162 -22.18 -8.29 -7.99
C LYS A 162 -22.20 -8.93 -6.59
N MET A 163 -21.85 -8.22 -5.51
CA MET A 163 -21.98 -8.75 -4.14
C MET A 163 -23.29 -8.36 -3.44
N LEU A 164 -24.07 -7.42 -3.99
CA LEU A 164 -25.36 -7.01 -3.42
C LEU A 164 -26.59 -7.56 -4.18
N ALA A 165 -26.39 -8.36 -5.23
CA ALA A 165 -27.46 -8.98 -6.02
C ALA A 165 -27.65 -10.48 -5.71
N LYS A 166 -27.41 -10.88 -4.46
CA LYS A 166 -27.90 -12.15 -3.91
C LYS A 166 -28.76 -11.86 -2.68
N LYS A 167 -30.01 -11.51 -2.95
CA LYS A 167 -31.15 -11.85 -2.11
C LYS A 167 -32.19 -12.48 -3.03
#